data_AF-A0A2M8VZY8-F1
#
_entry.id   AF-A0A2M8VZY8-F1
#
_cell.length_a   1.000
_cell.length_b   1.000
_cell.length_c   1.000
_cell.angle_alpha   90.00
_cell.angle_beta   90.00
_cell.angle_gamma   90.00
#
_symmetry.space_group_name_H-M   'P 1'
#
loop_
_entity.id
_entity.type
_entity.pdbx_description
1 polymer ?
#
loop_
_entity_poly.entity_id
_entity_poly.type
_entity_poly.pdbx_seq_one_letter_code
_entity_poly.pdbx_strand_id
1 'polypeptide(L)'
;MTLTIFQLAAFFIYGLLALLSLFAVTIGILKAAQFARLGVGSRKEAEQILDDWLNGRVDQAIKAASQRRSVLARVLQAVFSGIQARPGDTPYAEELSRQTAIIELASLSERMRLLDMIVQAAPMLGLLGTVVGMIDAFSVLAITEGAIDPTALASGIYVALTTTAVGLCIALIAFFIATWLETRIDRERNMMEAIMSAAIHGRVDPNSKFG
;
A
#
# COMPACT_ATOMS: atom_id res chain seq x y z
N MET A 1 25.88 -10.96 -35.91
CA MET A 1 25.34 -9.78 -35.21
C MET A 1 25.59 -9.99 -33.72
N THR A 2 26.79 -9.65 -33.24
CA THR A 2 27.17 -9.81 -31.83
C THR A 2 26.58 -8.66 -31.03
N LEU A 3 25.60 -8.96 -30.17
CA LEU A 3 25.14 -8.02 -29.16
C LEU A 3 26.37 -7.59 -28.35
N THR A 4 26.63 -6.28 -28.27
CA THR A 4 27.67 -5.78 -27.37
C THR A 4 27.22 -6.02 -25.93
N ILE A 5 28.19 -6.18 -25.01
CA ILE A 5 27.91 -6.39 -23.57
C ILE A 5 26.99 -5.27 -23.03
N PHE A 6 27.15 -4.05 -23.54
CA PHE A 6 26.32 -2.89 -23.17
C PHE A 6 24.88 -2.98 -23.66
N GLN A 7 24.63 -3.47 -24.87
CA GLN A 7 23.27 -3.72 -25.35
C GLN A 7 22.57 -4.80 -24.52
N LEU A 8 23.30 -5.87 -24.17
CA LEU A 8 22.76 -6.91 -23.29
C LEU A 8 22.39 -6.36 -21.91
N ALA A 9 23.24 -5.51 -21.34
CA ALA A 9 22.96 -4.84 -20.07
C ALA A 9 21.73 -3.92 -20.15
N ALA A 10 21.57 -3.15 -21.23
CA ALA A 10 20.39 -2.32 -21.45
C ALA A 10 19.10 -3.16 -21.55
N PHE A 11 19.10 -4.24 -22.32
CA PHE A 11 17.95 -5.15 -22.40
C PHE A 11 17.62 -5.79 -21.06
N PHE A 12 18.62 -6.15 -20.27
CA PHE A 12 18.42 -6.68 -18.92
C PHE A 12 17.76 -5.65 -18.00
N ILE A 13 18.20 -4.38 -18.04
CA ILE A 13 17.61 -3.29 -17.25
C ILE A 13 16.15 -3.04 -17.67
N TYR A 14 15.86 -2.95 -18.97
CA TYR A 14 14.48 -2.81 -19.45
C TYR A 14 13.61 -4.01 -19.06
N GLY A 15 14.15 -5.23 -19.12
CA GLY A 15 13.45 -6.43 -18.68
C GLY A 15 13.11 -6.39 -17.19
N LEU A 16 14.04 -5.94 -16.36
CA LEU A 16 13.83 -5.78 -14.92
C LEU A 16 12.81 -4.68 -14.62
N LEU A 17 12.88 -3.53 -15.30
CA LEU A 17 11.88 -2.46 -15.21
C LEU A 17 10.49 -2.94 -15.62
N ALA A 18 10.37 -3.69 -16.72
CA ALA A 18 9.11 -4.26 -17.16
C ALA A 18 8.51 -5.22 -16.12
N LEU A 19 9.36 -6.05 -15.49
CA LEU A 19 8.97 -6.95 -14.41
C LEU A 19 8.51 -6.18 -13.16
N LEU A 20 9.21 -5.10 -12.76
CA LEU A 20 8.77 -4.24 -11.65
C LEU A 20 7.43 -3.56 -11.95
N SER A 21 7.24 -3.08 -13.18
CA SER A 21 5.98 -2.49 -13.64
C SER A 21 4.82 -3.50 -13.54
N LEU A 22 5.03 -4.73 -14.04
CA LEU A 22 4.04 -5.80 -13.95
C LEU A 22 3.71 -6.15 -12.50
N PHE A 23 4.71 -6.23 -11.62
CA PHE A 23 4.47 -6.46 -10.19
C PHE A 23 3.71 -5.32 -9.52
N ALA A 24 4.05 -4.06 -9.81
CA ALA A 24 3.34 -2.90 -9.25
C ALA A 24 1.85 -2.94 -9.59
N VAL A 25 1.52 -3.16 -10.86
CA VAL A 25 0.13 -3.26 -11.33
C VAL A 25 -0.58 -4.47 -10.73
N THR A 26 0.08 -5.63 -10.72
CA THR A 26 -0.48 -6.87 -10.17
C THR A 26 -0.80 -6.72 -8.68
N ILE A 27 0.16 -6.20 -7.89
CA ILE A 27 -0.04 -5.97 -6.46
C ILE A 27 -1.14 -4.94 -6.22
N GLY A 28 -1.17 -3.84 -6.99
CA GLY A 28 -2.21 -2.82 -6.90
C GLY A 28 -3.61 -3.39 -7.12
N ILE A 29 -3.81 -4.21 -8.15
CA ILE A 29 -5.09 -4.85 -8.45
C ILE A 29 -5.48 -5.86 -7.36
N LEU A 30 -4.56 -6.75 -6.96
CA LEU A 30 -4.80 -7.74 -5.92
C LEU A 30 -5.19 -7.07 -4.59
N LYS A 31 -4.56 -5.94 -4.27
CA LYS A 31 -4.85 -5.17 -3.06
C LYS A 31 -6.19 -4.46 -3.13
N ALA A 32 -6.52 -3.85 -4.26
CA ALA A 32 -7.84 -3.27 -4.47
C ALA A 32 -8.95 -4.33 -4.32
N ALA A 33 -8.74 -5.53 -4.89
CA ALA A 33 -9.66 -6.65 -4.74
C ALA A 33 -9.73 -7.17 -3.29
N GLN A 34 -8.59 -7.26 -2.59
CA GLN A 34 -8.54 -7.64 -1.17
C GLN A 34 -9.34 -6.66 -0.32
N PHE A 35 -9.16 -5.34 -0.52
CA PHE A 35 -9.85 -4.31 0.25
C PHE A 35 -11.36 -4.36 0.00
N ALA A 36 -11.78 -4.57 -1.25
CA ALA A 36 -13.19 -4.76 -1.58
C ALA A 36 -13.77 -6.01 -0.88
N ARG A 37 -13.03 -7.12 -0.85
CA ARG A 37 -13.46 -8.37 -0.18
C ARG A 37 -13.52 -8.24 1.35
N LEU A 38 -12.62 -7.47 1.94
CA LEU A 38 -12.58 -7.25 3.39
C LEU A 38 -13.55 -6.16 3.87
N GLY A 39 -14.33 -5.56 2.95
CA GLY A 39 -15.27 -4.49 3.31
C GLY A 39 -14.58 -3.24 3.84
N VAL A 40 -13.36 -2.96 3.37
CA VAL A 40 -12.64 -1.72 3.69
C VAL A 40 -13.44 -0.53 3.18
N GLY A 41 -13.77 0.41 4.07
CA GLY A 41 -14.63 1.54 3.78
C GLY A 41 -16.11 1.32 4.07
N SER A 42 -16.51 0.17 4.66
CA SER A 42 -17.89 -0.10 5.12
C SER A 42 -18.26 0.69 6.39
N ARG A 43 -17.93 1.98 6.43
CA ARG A 43 -18.13 2.87 7.57
C ARG A 43 -19.59 2.93 8.01
N LYS A 44 -20.53 3.01 7.06
CA LYS A 44 -21.97 3.08 7.36
C LYS A 44 -22.47 1.84 8.10
N GLU A 45 -21.99 0.66 7.73
CA GLU A 45 -22.34 -0.59 8.40
C GLU A 45 -21.81 -0.59 9.84
N ALA A 46 -20.55 -0.20 10.03
CA ALA A 46 -19.94 -0.12 11.36
C ALA A 46 -20.64 0.92 12.26
N GLU A 47 -20.98 2.08 11.71
CA GLU A 47 -21.73 3.13 12.42
C GLU A 47 -23.12 2.64 12.83
N GLN A 48 -23.84 1.93 11.95
CA GLN A 48 -25.14 1.33 12.29
C GLN A 48 -25.03 0.30 13.42
N ILE A 49 -24.03 -0.60 13.36
CA ILE A 49 -23.78 -1.59 14.41
C ILE A 49 -23.49 -0.91 15.75
N LEU A 50 -22.66 0.15 15.72
CA LEU A 50 -22.32 0.93 16.91
C LEU A 50 -23.55 1.68 17.46
N ASP A 51 -24.38 2.26 16.60
CA ASP A 51 -25.59 2.96 17.02
C ASP A 51 -26.61 2.00 17.64
N ASP A 52 -26.76 0.79 17.10
CA ASP A 52 -27.61 -0.24 17.70
C ASP A 52 -27.11 -0.65 19.08
N TRP A 53 -25.79 -0.78 19.24
CA TRP A 53 -25.18 -1.07 20.54
C TRP A 53 -25.45 0.04 21.57
N LEU A 54 -25.20 1.29 21.21
CA LEU A 54 -25.35 2.45 22.11
C LEU A 54 -26.80 2.76 22.47
N ASN A 55 -27.74 2.44 21.59
CA ASN A 55 -29.17 2.61 21.85
C ASN A 55 -29.79 1.41 22.60
N GLY A 56 -28.98 0.48 23.11
CA GLY A 56 -29.45 -0.67 23.88
C GLY A 56 -30.05 -1.81 23.04
N ARG A 57 -29.99 -1.75 21.71
CA ARG A 57 -30.39 -2.84 20.80
C ARG A 57 -29.28 -3.88 20.65
N VAL A 58 -28.83 -4.41 21.80
CA VAL A 58 -27.65 -5.26 21.96
C VAL A 58 -27.70 -6.50 21.04
N ASP A 59 -28.82 -7.21 21.01
CA ASP A 59 -28.97 -8.42 20.18
C ASP A 59 -28.81 -8.14 18.68
N GLN A 60 -29.31 -6.98 18.21
CA GLN A 60 -29.19 -6.59 16.81
C GLN A 60 -27.74 -6.24 16.46
N ALA A 61 -27.06 -5.48 17.31
CA ALA A 61 -25.66 -5.13 17.15
C ALA A 61 -24.75 -6.37 17.09
N ILE A 62 -24.94 -7.32 18.02
CA ILE A 62 -24.17 -8.59 18.04
C ILE A 62 -24.45 -9.41 16.79
N LYS A 63 -25.73 -9.54 16.40
CA LYS A 63 -26.11 -10.31 15.21
C LYS A 63 -25.54 -9.70 13.93
N ALA A 64 -25.50 -8.38 13.82
CA ALA A 64 -24.90 -7.70 12.67
C ALA A 64 -23.36 -7.86 12.68
N ALA A 65 -22.70 -7.63 13.81
CA ALA A 65 -21.25 -7.77 13.95
C ALA A 65 -20.75 -9.20 13.72
N SER A 66 -21.53 -10.21 14.14
CA SER A 66 -21.18 -11.63 13.96
C SER A 66 -21.17 -12.09 12.50
N GLN A 67 -21.74 -11.33 11.58
CA GLN A 67 -21.65 -11.61 10.14
C GLN A 67 -20.25 -11.31 9.57
N ARG A 68 -19.41 -10.55 10.30
CA ARG A 68 -17.99 -10.29 9.97
C ARG A 68 -17.74 -9.79 8.55
N ARG A 69 -18.70 -9.04 7.98
CA ARG A 69 -18.68 -8.57 6.59
C ARG A 69 -17.61 -7.52 6.31
N SER A 70 -17.19 -6.78 7.34
CA SER A 70 -16.15 -5.77 7.25
C SER A 70 -15.13 -5.91 8.38
N VAL A 71 -13.94 -5.35 8.17
CA VAL A 71 -12.90 -5.28 9.20
C VAL A 71 -13.43 -4.62 10.48
N LEU A 72 -14.13 -3.49 10.33
CA LEU A 72 -14.74 -2.75 11.44
C LEU A 72 -15.78 -3.60 12.19
N ALA A 73 -16.60 -4.39 11.48
CA ALA A 73 -17.54 -5.31 12.11
C ALA A 73 -16.85 -6.43 12.92
N ARG A 74 -15.70 -6.94 12.44
CA ARG A 74 -14.89 -7.92 13.16
C ARG A 74 -14.32 -7.34 14.46
N VAL A 75 -13.84 -6.10 14.43
CA VAL A 75 -13.35 -5.39 15.62
C VAL A 75 -14.49 -5.13 16.61
N LEU A 76 -15.64 -4.64 16.15
CA LEU A 76 -16.83 -4.45 17.01
C LEU A 76 -17.30 -5.76 17.65
N GLN A 77 -17.27 -6.86 16.89
CA GLN A 77 -17.61 -8.18 17.43
C GLN A 77 -16.64 -8.61 18.53
N ALA A 78 -15.35 -8.30 18.41
CA ALA A 78 -14.37 -8.55 19.47
C ALA A 78 -14.65 -7.71 20.72
N VAL A 79 -15.01 -6.43 20.56
CA VAL A 79 -15.45 -5.58 21.69
C VAL A 79 -16.64 -6.20 22.41
N PHE A 80 -17.71 -6.53 21.67
CA PHE A 80 -18.94 -7.07 22.26
C PHE A 80 -18.70 -8.41 22.94
N SER A 81 -17.88 -9.28 22.33
CA SER A 81 -17.52 -10.58 22.92
C SER A 81 -16.70 -10.41 24.20
N GLY A 82 -15.79 -9.43 24.25
CA GLY A 82 -14.99 -9.10 25.43
C GLY A 82 -15.86 -8.63 26.60
N ILE A 83 -16.79 -7.72 26.33
CA ILE A 83 -17.74 -7.20 27.33
C ILE A 83 -18.64 -8.31 27.87
N GLN A 84 -19.14 -9.21 27.01
CA GLN A 84 -19.98 -10.34 27.43
C GLN A 84 -19.21 -11.41 28.21
N ALA A 85 -17.97 -11.68 27.83
CA ALA A 85 -17.16 -12.70 28.48
C ALA A 85 -16.77 -12.30 29.90
N ARG A 86 -16.55 -10.99 30.15
CA ARG A 86 -16.24 -10.44 31.47
C ARG A 86 -16.95 -9.11 31.72
N PRO A 87 -18.24 -9.14 32.11
CA PRO A 87 -18.97 -7.92 32.41
C PRO A 87 -18.29 -7.11 33.53
N GLY A 88 -18.02 -5.83 33.29
CA GLY A 88 -17.36 -4.93 34.24
C GLY A 88 -15.83 -4.91 34.18
N ASP A 89 -15.20 -5.80 33.41
CA ASP A 89 -13.75 -5.79 33.14
C ASP A 89 -13.48 -5.07 31.81
N THR A 90 -13.67 -3.74 31.80
CA THR A 90 -13.41 -2.90 30.63
C THR A 90 -12.00 -3.10 30.02
N PRO A 91 -10.91 -3.17 30.83
CA PRO A 91 -9.57 -3.42 30.29
C PRO A 91 -9.46 -4.72 29.49
N TYR A 92 -10.18 -5.78 29.88
CA TYR A 92 -10.19 -7.02 29.13
C TYR A 92 -10.83 -6.86 27.73
N ALA A 93 -11.95 -6.14 27.64
CA ALA A 93 -12.60 -5.87 26.36
C ALA A 93 -11.73 -5.01 25.44
N GLU A 94 -11.06 -3.99 26.00
CA GLU A 94 -10.12 -3.13 25.27
C GLU A 94 -8.95 -3.91 24.70
N GLU A 95 -8.33 -4.78 25.52
CA GLU A 95 -7.18 -5.57 25.06
C GLU A 95 -7.58 -6.58 23.98
N LEU A 96 -8.74 -7.25 24.12
CA LEU A 96 -9.23 -8.18 23.12
C LEU A 96 -9.54 -7.49 21.78
N SER A 97 -10.19 -6.31 21.82
CA SER A 97 -10.47 -5.54 20.61
C SER A 97 -9.19 -5.00 19.98
N ARG A 98 -8.22 -4.55 20.80
CA ARG A 98 -6.91 -4.09 20.33
C ARG A 98 -6.13 -5.20 19.63
N GLN A 99 -6.09 -6.40 20.21
CA GLN A 99 -5.45 -7.56 19.58
C GLN A 99 -6.08 -7.89 18.22
N THR A 100 -7.41 -7.86 18.15
CA THR A 100 -8.14 -8.08 16.89
C THR A 100 -7.80 -7.00 15.87
N ALA A 101 -7.82 -5.72 16.26
CA ALA A 101 -7.46 -4.61 15.39
C ALA A 101 -6.02 -4.74 14.85
N ILE A 102 -5.06 -5.15 15.68
CA ILE A 102 -3.66 -5.38 15.25
C ILE A 102 -3.58 -6.47 14.19
N ILE A 103 -4.28 -7.61 14.38
CA ILE A 103 -4.30 -8.71 13.40
C ILE A 103 -4.90 -8.25 12.07
N GLU A 104 -6.02 -7.54 12.14
CA GLU A 104 -6.71 -7.02 10.97
C GLU A 104 -5.86 -5.98 10.22
N LEU A 105 -5.26 -5.03 10.92
CA LEU A 105 -4.35 -4.03 10.33
C LEU A 105 -3.13 -4.68 9.71
N ALA A 106 -2.54 -5.70 10.36
CA ALA A 106 -1.44 -6.45 9.78
C ALA A 106 -1.83 -7.11 8.45
N SER A 107 -3.06 -7.66 8.36
CA SER A 107 -3.57 -8.25 7.12
C SER A 107 -3.77 -7.21 6.00
N LEU A 108 -4.19 -5.99 6.35
CA LEU A 108 -4.36 -4.89 5.41
C LEU A 108 -3.00 -4.37 4.90
N SER A 109 -2.00 -4.30 5.79
CA SER A 109 -0.64 -3.83 5.50
C SER A 109 0.25 -4.85 4.80
N GLU A 110 -0.15 -6.13 4.73
CA GLU A 110 0.60 -7.17 4.03
C GLU A 110 0.97 -6.71 2.60
N ARG A 111 2.15 -7.03 2.07
CA ARG A 111 2.55 -6.70 0.68
C ARG A 111 2.66 -5.20 0.32
N MET A 112 2.35 -4.25 1.21
CA MET A 112 2.61 -2.81 0.96
C MET A 112 4.09 -2.54 0.79
N ARG A 113 4.92 -3.19 1.61
CA ARG A 113 6.39 -3.11 1.55
C ARG A 113 6.98 -3.46 0.18
N LEU A 114 6.31 -4.33 -0.60
CA LEU A 114 6.76 -4.66 -1.96
C LEU A 114 6.51 -3.49 -2.92
N LEU A 115 5.40 -2.78 -2.76
CA LEU A 115 5.10 -1.61 -3.56
C LEU A 115 6.06 -0.46 -3.24
N ASP A 116 6.36 -0.25 -1.95
CA ASP A 116 7.37 0.73 -1.50
C ASP A 116 8.77 0.41 -2.04
N MET A 117 9.10 -0.88 -2.08
CA MET A 117 10.34 -1.34 -2.69
C MET A 117 10.38 -0.96 -4.18
N ILE A 118 9.29 -1.16 -4.94
CA ILE A 118 9.25 -0.82 -6.37
C ILE A 118 9.40 0.69 -6.58
N VAL A 119 8.75 1.51 -5.75
CA VAL A 119 8.88 2.98 -5.76
C VAL A 119 10.33 3.42 -5.63
N GLN A 120 11.11 2.75 -4.78
CA GLN A 120 12.52 3.07 -4.56
C GLN A 120 13.46 2.41 -5.58
N ALA A 121 13.19 1.18 -5.99
CA ALA A 121 14.07 0.40 -6.84
C ALA A 121 14.00 0.81 -8.32
N ALA A 122 12.82 1.15 -8.85
CA ALA A 122 12.66 1.49 -10.26
C ALA A 122 13.49 2.73 -10.71
N PRO A 123 13.55 3.84 -9.94
CA PRO A 123 14.42 4.97 -10.26
C PRO A 123 15.90 4.62 -10.18
N MET A 124 16.31 3.81 -9.19
CA MET A 124 17.70 3.39 -9.04
C MET A 124 18.15 2.51 -10.22
N LEU A 125 17.28 1.66 -10.74
CA LEU A 125 17.52 0.88 -11.95
C LEU A 125 17.59 1.76 -13.21
N GLY A 126 16.73 2.77 -13.30
CA GLY A 126 16.81 3.78 -14.37
C GLY A 126 18.13 4.53 -14.35
N LEU A 127 18.58 4.95 -13.16
CA LEU A 127 19.88 5.61 -12.96
C LEU A 127 21.04 4.66 -13.34
N LEU A 128 20.97 3.38 -12.96
CA LEU A 128 21.95 2.38 -13.39
C LEU A 128 22.01 2.30 -14.92
N GLY A 129 20.86 2.36 -15.60
CA GLY A 129 20.78 2.41 -17.06
C GLY A 129 21.50 3.61 -17.65
N THR A 130 21.41 4.79 -17.02
CA THR A 130 22.18 5.96 -17.48
C THR A 130 23.68 5.76 -17.34
N VAL A 131 24.13 5.20 -16.21
CA VAL A 131 25.56 4.95 -15.97
C VAL A 131 26.09 3.99 -17.04
N VAL A 132 25.38 2.89 -17.30
CA VAL A 132 25.78 1.92 -18.33
C VAL A 132 25.80 2.55 -19.73
N GLY A 133 24.77 3.32 -20.10
CA GLY A 133 24.69 3.95 -21.41
C GLY A 133 25.74 5.04 -21.62
N MET A 134 26.08 5.80 -20.58
CA MET A 134 27.17 6.79 -20.64
C MET A 134 28.54 6.10 -20.75
N ILE A 135 28.77 4.98 -20.03
CA ILE A 135 30.00 4.19 -20.17
C ILE A 135 30.14 3.66 -21.60
N ASP A 136 29.07 3.13 -22.19
CA ASP A 136 29.06 2.66 -23.58
C ASP A 136 29.42 3.80 -24.55
N ALA A 137 28.72 4.94 -24.42
CA ALA A 137 28.91 6.13 -25.27
C ALA A 137 30.36 6.66 -25.23
N PHE A 138 30.99 6.69 -24.05
CA PHE A 138 32.39 7.10 -23.91
C PHE A 138 33.39 6.01 -24.32
N SER A 139 33.04 4.73 -24.20
CA SER A 139 33.92 3.63 -24.64
C SER A 139 34.13 3.65 -26.16
N VAL A 140 33.08 3.97 -26.92
CA VAL A 140 33.17 4.13 -28.39
C VAL A 140 34.14 5.26 -28.75
N LEU A 141 34.11 6.37 -28.01
CA LEU A 141 35.07 7.47 -28.21
C LEU A 141 36.51 7.06 -27.92
N ALA A 142 36.74 6.27 -26.88
CA ALA A 142 38.09 5.85 -26.48
C ALA A 142 38.75 4.86 -27.46
N ILE A 143 37.94 4.07 -28.18
CA ILE A 143 38.42 3.03 -29.10
C ILE A 143 38.56 3.56 -30.53
N THR A 144 37.88 4.66 -30.87
CA THR A 144 37.90 5.24 -32.22
C THR A 144 39.14 6.13 -32.40
N GLU A 145 40.16 5.64 -33.09
CA GLU A 145 41.27 6.48 -33.57
C GLU A 145 40.81 7.29 -34.79
N GLY A 146 40.48 8.58 -34.61
CA GLY A 146 40.12 9.48 -35.71
C GLY A 146 38.96 10.42 -35.41
N ALA A 147 38.21 10.79 -36.45
CA ALA A 147 37.06 11.69 -36.32
C ALA A 147 35.95 11.04 -35.51
N ILE A 148 35.50 11.74 -34.47
CA ILE A 148 34.38 11.32 -33.62
C ILE A 148 33.10 11.27 -34.46
N ASP A 149 32.39 10.13 -34.46
CA ASP A 149 31.03 10.06 -34.99
C ASP A 149 30.04 10.58 -33.92
N PRO A 150 29.47 11.79 -34.09
CA PRO A 150 28.54 12.37 -33.12
C PRO A 150 27.23 11.56 -33.02
N THR A 151 26.89 10.80 -34.06
CA THR A 151 25.66 10.00 -34.14
C THR A 151 25.70 8.82 -33.18
N ALA A 152 26.84 8.12 -33.14
CA ALA A 152 27.06 7.01 -32.22
C ALA A 152 26.99 7.47 -30.75
N LEU A 153 27.62 8.62 -30.44
CA LEU A 153 27.57 9.22 -29.11
C LEU A 153 26.14 9.59 -28.69
N ALA A 154 25.40 10.25 -29.59
CA ALA A 154 24.02 10.65 -29.34
C ALA A 154 23.10 9.45 -29.08
N SER A 155 23.32 8.33 -29.78
CA SER A 155 22.54 7.09 -29.58
C SER A 155 22.74 6.50 -28.19
N GLY A 156 23.98 6.44 -27.67
CA GLY A 156 24.25 5.91 -26.33
C GLY A 156 23.64 6.77 -25.22
N ILE A 157 23.71 8.09 -25.37
CA ILE A 157 23.08 9.05 -24.45
C ILE A 157 21.55 8.94 -24.49
N TYR A 158 20.97 8.77 -25.68
CA TYR A 158 19.53 8.58 -25.83
C TYR A 158 19.03 7.34 -25.09
N VAL A 159 19.72 6.20 -25.22
CA VAL A 159 19.40 4.98 -24.47
C VAL A 159 19.54 5.22 -22.96
N ALA A 160 20.62 5.88 -22.53
CA ALA A 160 20.80 6.26 -21.12
C ALA A 160 19.60 7.05 -20.59
N LEU A 161 19.24 8.17 -21.23
CA LEU A 161 18.15 9.03 -20.75
C LEU A 161 16.79 8.35 -20.76
N THR A 162 16.49 7.54 -21.79
CA THR A 162 15.21 6.84 -21.88
C THR A 162 15.04 5.77 -20.80
N THR A 163 16.10 5.05 -20.40
CA THR A 163 16.02 4.10 -19.28
C THR A 163 15.63 4.77 -17.95
N THR A 164 16.20 5.96 -17.67
CA THR A 164 15.82 6.75 -16.48
C THR A 164 14.40 7.25 -16.55
N ALA A 165 13.98 7.79 -17.70
CA ALA A 165 12.61 8.28 -17.86
C ALA A 165 11.59 7.15 -17.60
N VAL A 166 11.83 5.94 -18.12
CA VAL A 166 10.97 4.77 -17.89
C VAL A 166 10.97 4.37 -16.41
N GLY A 167 12.14 4.30 -15.77
CA GLY A 167 12.25 3.97 -14.34
C GLY A 167 11.48 4.95 -13.45
N LEU A 168 11.56 6.25 -13.74
CA LEU A 168 10.81 7.28 -13.02
C LEU A 168 9.29 7.18 -13.26
N CYS A 169 8.85 6.93 -14.49
CA CYS A 169 7.43 6.75 -14.80
C CYS A 169 6.83 5.57 -14.00
N ILE A 170 7.52 4.43 -13.95
CA ILE A 170 7.07 3.25 -13.20
C ILE A 170 7.00 3.56 -11.71
N ALA A 171 8.03 4.22 -11.15
CA ALA A 171 8.07 4.60 -9.75
C ALA A 171 6.93 5.54 -9.36
N LEU A 172 6.62 6.51 -10.21
CA LEU A 172 5.56 7.49 -9.98
C LEU A 172 4.18 6.84 -9.97
N ILE A 173 3.93 5.89 -10.89
CA ILE A 173 2.67 5.12 -10.89
C ILE A 173 2.56 4.27 -9.62
N ALA A 174 3.63 3.54 -9.26
CA ALA A 174 3.65 2.72 -8.04
C ALA A 174 3.44 3.57 -6.77
N PHE A 175 4.01 4.78 -6.74
CA PHE A 175 3.87 5.73 -5.63
C PHE A 175 2.42 6.15 -5.43
N PHE A 176 1.72 6.56 -6.48
CA PHE A 176 0.30 6.92 -6.37
C PHE A 176 -0.57 5.77 -5.87
N ILE A 177 -0.30 4.54 -6.33
CA ILE A 177 -1.02 3.35 -5.86
C ILE A 177 -0.72 3.10 -4.37
N ALA A 178 0.55 3.17 -3.96
CA ALA A 178 0.98 2.95 -2.58
C ALA A 178 0.32 3.95 -1.63
N THR A 179 0.48 5.24 -1.92
CA THR A 179 -0.08 6.32 -1.09
C THR A 179 -1.61 6.23 -1.00
N TRP A 180 -2.30 5.86 -2.08
CA TRP A 180 -3.74 5.66 -2.05
C TRP A 180 -4.17 4.50 -1.13
N LEU A 181 -3.44 3.38 -1.18
CA LEU A 181 -3.68 2.21 -0.32
C LEU A 181 -3.34 2.51 1.15
N GLU A 182 -2.22 3.15 1.43
CA GLU A 182 -1.82 3.59 2.77
C GLU A 182 -2.86 4.51 3.39
N THR A 183 -3.31 5.52 2.65
CA THR A 183 -4.36 6.45 3.11
C THR A 183 -5.65 5.70 3.47
N ARG A 184 -5.98 4.62 2.76
CA ARG A 184 -7.13 3.77 3.07
C ARG A 184 -6.91 2.97 4.36
N ILE A 185 -5.73 2.39 4.55
CA ILE A 185 -5.37 1.66 5.78
C ILE A 185 -5.41 2.59 7.00
N ASP A 186 -4.85 3.79 6.89
CA ASP A 186 -4.83 4.77 7.98
C ASP A 186 -6.24 5.22 8.37
N ARG A 187 -7.13 5.42 7.39
CA ARG A 187 -8.54 5.74 7.65
C ARG A 187 -9.25 4.61 8.37
N GLU A 188 -9.01 3.36 7.97
CA GLU A 188 -9.57 2.19 8.66
C GLU A 188 -9.02 2.06 10.09
N ARG A 189 -7.72 2.26 10.30
CA ARG A 189 -7.10 2.25 11.63
C ARG A 189 -7.76 3.27 12.55
N ASN A 190 -7.87 4.53 12.11
CA ASN A 190 -8.49 5.59 12.89
C ASN A 190 -9.95 5.27 13.20
N MET A 191 -10.67 4.66 12.26
CA MET A 191 -12.04 4.24 12.47
C MET A 191 -12.13 3.08 13.48
N MET A 192 -11.24 2.09 13.43
CA MET A 192 -11.18 1.02 14.43
C MET A 192 -10.98 1.60 15.83
N GLU A 193 -10.03 2.52 16.01
CA GLU A 193 -9.77 3.18 17.30
C GLU A 193 -11.01 3.96 17.78
N ALA A 194 -11.66 4.72 16.89
CA ALA A 194 -12.85 5.49 17.21
C ALA A 194 -14.05 4.61 17.62
N ILE A 195 -14.35 3.54 16.87
CA ILE A 195 -15.50 2.68 17.18
C ILE A 195 -15.25 1.79 18.41
N MET A 196 -14.01 1.36 18.66
CA MET A 196 -13.64 0.64 19.89
C MET A 196 -13.87 1.54 21.11
N SER A 197 -13.32 2.75 21.07
CA SER A 197 -13.49 3.73 22.15
C SER A 197 -14.97 4.05 22.37
N ALA A 198 -15.71 4.31 21.29
CA ALA A 198 -17.13 4.65 21.38
C ALA A 198 -18.00 3.50 21.90
N ALA A 199 -17.70 2.25 21.53
CA ALA A 199 -18.47 1.09 21.98
C ALA A 199 -18.30 0.81 23.48
N ILE A 200 -17.16 1.18 24.05
CA ILE A 200 -16.81 0.92 25.46
C ILE A 200 -17.18 2.12 26.35
N HIS A 201 -16.83 3.33 25.91
CA HIS A 201 -16.94 4.55 26.73
C HIS A 201 -18.10 5.46 26.33
N GLY A 202 -18.83 5.12 25.26
CA GLY A 202 -19.84 5.98 24.65
C GLY A 202 -19.24 6.94 23.63
N ARG A 203 -20.09 7.55 22.78
CA ARG A 203 -19.63 8.52 21.78
C ARG A 203 -19.26 9.83 22.47
N VAL A 204 -18.05 10.31 22.22
CA VAL A 204 -17.69 11.70 22.51
C VAL A 204 -18.46 12.57 21.51
N ASP A 205 -19.42 13.36 21.99
CA ASP A 205 -20.15 14.30 21.16
C ASP A 205 -19.21 15.47 20.80
N PRO A 206 -18.87 15.69 19.51
CA PRO A 206 -17.94 16.76 19.13
C PRO A 206 -18.43 18.16 19.55
N ASN A 207 -19.73 18.29 19.84
CA ASN A 207 -20.38 19.51 20.30
C ASN A 207 -20.63 19.57 21.81
N SER A 208 -20.24 18.56 22.60
CA SER A 208 -20.30 18.68 24.06
C SER A 208 -19.24 19.68 24.50
N LYS A 209 -19.63 20.96 24.61
CA LYS A 209 -18.88 21.93 25.40
C LYS A 209 -18.68 21.30 26.77
N PHE A 210 -17.44 21.02 27.14
CA PHE A 210 -17.07 20.64 28.49
C PHE A 210 -17.71 21.65 29.45
N GLY A 211 -18.72 21.19 30.17
CA GLY A 211 -19.43 21.94 31.21
C GLY A 211 -18.87 21.60 32.57
#